data_AF-A0A4U2ZRY7-F1
#
_entry.id   AF-A0A4U2ZRY7-F1
#
_cell.length_a   1.000
_cell.length_b   1.000
_cell.length_c   1.000
_cell.angle_alpha   90.00
_cell.angle_beta   90.00
_cell.angle_gamma   90.00
#
_symmetry.space_group_name_H-M   'P 1'
#
loop_
_entity.id
_entity.type
_entity.pdbx_description
1 polymer ?
#
loop_
_entity_poly.entity_id
_entity_poly.type
_entity_poly.pdbx_seq_one_letter_code
_entity_poly.pdbx_strand_id
1 'polypeptide(L)' 'NTRIAISNMINAYNRGLQQNLKGPELLKYVANTSGWPGNKGVQWTNKQTDYNEGLENSFKMFSKRQYDFIE' A
#
# COMPACT_ATOMS: atom_id res chain seq x y z
N ASN A 1 -13.13 -6.14 13.26
CA ASN A 1 -12.52 -4.98 12.57
C ASN A 1 -11.37 -5.40 11.66
N THR A 2 -10.32 -6.07 12.15
CA THR A 2 -9.16 -6.51 11.36
C THR A 2 -9.48 -7.38 10.13
N ARG A 3 -10.41 -8.36 10.25
CA ARG A 3 -10.86 -9.16 9.08
C ARG A 3 -11.43 -8.31 7.95
N ILE A 4 -12.22 -7.29 8.28
CA ILE A 4 -12.83 -6.39 7.30
C ILE A 4 -11.74 -5.57 6.59
N ALA A 5 -10.78 -5.05 7.36
CA ALA A 5 -9.64 -4.33 6.80
C ALA A 5 -8.79 -5.22 5.86
N ILE A 6 -8.54 -6.48 6.25
CA ILE A 6 -7.82 -7.45 5.41
C ILE A 6 -8.60 -7.72 4.11
N SER A 7 -9.91 -7.97 4.18
CA SER A 7 -10.73 -8.18 2.98
C SER A 7 -10.69 -6.97 2.04
N ASN A 8 -10.74 -5.74 2.58
CA ASN A 8 -10.62 -4.54 1.77
C ASN A 8 -9.23 -4.38 1.14
N MET A 9 -8.16 -4.71 1.87
CA MET A 9 -6.79 -4.72 1.34
C MET A 9 -6.62 -5.74 0.20
N ILE A 10 -7.17 -6.95 0.34
CA ILE A 10 -7.13 -7.98 -0.72
C ILE A 10 -7.87 -7.49 -1.97
N ASN A 11 -9.06 -6.92 -1.80
CA ASN A 11 -9.84 -6.37 -2.92
C ASN A 11 -9.11 -5.22 -3.61
N ALA A 12 -8.50 -4.32 -2.85
CA ALA A 12 -7.67 -3.23 -3.37
C ALA A 12 -6.45 -3.76 -4.12
N TYR A 13 -5.79 -4.80 -3.61
CA TYR A 13 -4.64 -5.43 -4.25
C TYR A 13 -5.01 -6.02 -5.62
N ASN A 14 -6.10 -6.79 -5.69
CA ASN A 14 -6.60 -7.35 -6.94
C ASN A 14 -6.93 -6.27 -7.98
N ARG A 15 -7.57 -5.17 -7.56
CA ARG A 15 -7.86 -4.02 -8.44
C ARG A 15 -6.60 -3.29 -8.92
N GLY A 16 -5.58 -3.21 -8.07
CA GLY A 16 -4.28 -2.65 -8.45
C GLY A 16 -3.56 -3.51 -9.48
N LEU A 17 -3.60 -4.83 -9.32
CA LEU A 17 -3.06 -5.78 -10.30
C LEU A 17 -3.77 -5.68 -11.66
N GLN A 18 -5.10 -5.55 -11.67
CA GLN A 18 -5.88 -5.34 -12.90
C GLN A 18 -5.50 -4.06 -13.66
N GLN A 19 -4.94 -3.06 -12.96
CA GLN A 19 -4.42 -1.82 -13.54
C GLN A 19 -2.93 -1.91 -13.91
N ASN A 20 -2.32 -3.10 -13.84
CA ASN A 20 -0.89 -3.34 -14.06
C ASN A 20 0.04 -2.58 -13.09
N LEU A 21 -0.47 -2.16 -11.91
CA LEU A 21 0.36 -1.50 -10.89
C LEU A 21 1.33 -2.50 -10.27
N LYS A 22 2.56 -2.04 -9.97
CA LYS A 22 3.62 -2.86 -9.37
C LYS A 22 4.39 -2.10 -8.30
N GLY A 23 5.07 -2.84 -7.43
CA GLY A 23 6.01 -2.29 -6.46
C GLY A 23 5.42 -1.15 -5.60
N PRO A 24 6.11 0.00 -5.50
CA PRO A 24 5.64 1.14 -4.70
C PRO A 24 4.28 1.69 -5.13
N GLU A 25 3.95 1.67 -6.43
CA GLU A 25 2.68 2.19 -6.95
C GLU A 25 1.51 1.30 -6.53
N LEU A 26 1.71 -0.03 -6.58
CA LEU A 26 0.73 -0.98 -6.09
C LEU A 26 0.52 -0.83 -4.58
N LEU A 27 1.61 -0.66 -3.81
CA LEU A 27 1.52 -0.42 -2.36
C LEU A 27 0.72 0.86 -2.05
N LYS A 28 1.05 1.98 -2.73
CA LYS A 28 0.34 3.26 -2.58
C LYS A 28 -1.15 3.10 -2.91
N TYR A 29 -1.48 2.42 -4.02
CA TYR A 29 -2.86 2.17 -4.40
C TYR A 29 -3.64 1.35 -3.36
N VAL A 30 -3.05 0.26 -2.87
CA VAL A 30 -3.68 -0.61 -1.86
C VAL A 30 -3.91 0.13 -0.55
N ALA A 31 -2.90 0.85 -0.06
CA ALA A 31 -3.02 1.66 1.14
C ALA A 31 -4.21 2.64 1.01
N ASN A 32 -4.24 3.39 -0.08
CA ASN A 32 -5.18 4.49 -0.28
C ASN A 32 -6.63 4.05 -0.53
N THR A 33 -6.83 2.85 -1.10
CA THR A 33 -8.16 2.36 -1.51
C THR A 33 -8.75 1.30 -0.59
N SER A 34 -7.96 0.75 0.34
CA SER A 34 -8.42 -0.27 1.30
C SER A 34 -9.07 0.31 2.56
N GLY A 35 -9.05 1.63 2.74
CA GLY A 35 -9.47 2.29 3.97
C GLY A 35 -8.37 2.33 5.03
N TRP A 36 -7.10 2.20 4.66
CA TRP A 36 -5.95 2.50 5.51
C TRP A 36 -5.33 3.87 5.14
N PRO A 37 -4.83 4.67 6.11
CA PRO A 37 -4.85 4.46 7.55
C PRO A 37 -6.12 5.08 8.16
N GLY A 38 -7.15 4.26 8.37
CA GLY A 38 -8.33 4.63 9.13
C GLY A 38 -9.44 5.31 8.32
N ASN A 39 -10.02 4.61 7.35
CA ASN A 39 -11.18 5.01 6.55
C ASN A 39 -11.13 6.45 5.99
N LYS A 40 -9.94 7.04 5.91
CA LYS A 40 -9.70 8.33 5.28
C LYS A 40 -9.60 8.01 3.80
N GLY A 41 -10.67 8.30 3.06
CA GLY A 41 -10.78 7.93 1.65
C GLY A 41 -9.60 8.41 0.80
N VAL A 42 -9.49 7.89 -0.41
CA VAL A 42 -8.41 8.11 -1.39
C VAL A 42 -8.00 9.60 -1.55
N GLN A 43 -8.95 10.52 -1.39
CA GLN A 43 -8.70 11.97 -1.48
C GLN A 43 -7.81 12.52 -0.36
N TRP A 44 -7.86 11.93 0.85
CA TRP A 44 -7.01 12.33 1.97
C TRP A 44 -5.59 11.79 1.79
N THR A 45 -5.45 10.52 1.42
CA THR A 45 -4.14 9.88 1.24
C THR A 45 -3.36 10.43 0.06
N ASN A 46 -4.04 10.82 -1.04
CA ASN A 46 -3.36 11.42 -2.20
C ASN A 46 -2.83 12.83 -1.93
N LYS A 47 -3.40 13.56 -0.97
CA LYS A 47 -2.96 14.91 -0.59
C LYS A 47 -1.85 14.91 0.47
N GLN A 48 -1.48 13.74 0.97
CA GLN A 48 -0.56 13.62 2.10
C GLN A 48 0.77 13.08 1.63
N THR A 49 1.64 14.02 1.23
CA THR A 49 2.97 13.75 0.69
C THR A 49 3.80 12.92 1.68
N ASP A 50 3.83 13.30 2.96
CA ASP A 50 4.58 12.59 4.02
C ASP A 50 4.14 11.13 4.19
N TYR A 51 2.84 10.85 4.04
CA TYR A 51 2.32 9.49 4.12
C TYR A 51 2.82 8.63 2.95
N ASN A 52 2.77 9.18 1.74
CA ASN A 52 3.22 8.48 0.53
C ASN A 52 4.75 8.30 0.51
N GLU A 53 5.51 9.27 1.01
CA GLU A 53 6.96 9.15 1.20
C GLU A 53 7.31 8.09 2.24
N GLY A 54 6.60 8.07 3.38
CA GLY A 54 6.76 7.05 4.40
C GLY A 54 6.47 5.62 3.91
N LEU A 55 5.43 5.46 3.08
CA LEU A 55 5.12 4.19 2.42
C LEU A 55 6.24 3.73 1.49
N GLU A 56 6.80 4.65 0.70
CA GLU A 56 7.89 4.33 -0.22
C GLU A 56 9.18 3.96 0.51
N ASN A 57 9.52 4.68 1.57
CA ASN A 57 10.67 4.36 2.42
C ASN A 57 10.50 3.00 3.10
N SER A 58 9.29 2.70 3.58
CA SER A 58 8.96 1.38 4.14
C SER A 58 9.13 0.29 3.08
N PHE A 59 8.61 0.49 1.87
CA PHE A 59 8.78 -0.44 0.76
C PHE A 59 10.26 -0.70 0.46
N LYS A 60 11.10 0.34 0.37
CA LYS A 60 12.54 0.22 0.14
C LYS A 60 13.23 -0.57 1.26
N MET A 61 12.92 -0.25 2.52
CA MET A 61 13.49 -0.91 3.69
C MET A 61 13.15 -2.41 3.76
N PHE A 62 11.89 -2.77 3.51
CA PHE A 62 11.47 -4.17 3.54
C PHE A 62 11.90 -4.95 2.30
N SER A 63 11.93 -4.31 1.13
CA SER A 63 12.45 -4.95 -0.09
C SER A 63 13.94 -5.22 0.05
N LYS A 64 14.72 -4.29 0.59
CA LYS A 64 16.15 -4.48 0.87
C LYS A 64 16.39 -5.64 1.84
N ARG A 65 15.62 -5.71 2.93
CA ARG A 65 15.67 -6.85 3.86
C ARG A 65 15.32 -8.19 3.20
N GLN A 66 14.45 -8.19 2.19
CA GLN A 66 14.11 -9.40 1.44
C GLN A 66 15.28 -9.87 0.56
N TYR A 67 16.01 -8.94 -0.06
CA TYR A 67 17.24 -9.26 -0.81
C TYR A 67 18.38 -9.72 0.12
N ASP A 68 18.56 -9.04 1.25
CA ASP A 68 19.60 -9.39 2.25
C ASP A 68 19.33 -10.75 2.94
N PHE A 69 18.13 -11.31 2.85
CA PHE A 69 17.76 -12.62 3.41
C PHE A 69 17.88 -13.78 2.41
N ILE A 70 18.11 -13.48 1.13
CA ILE A 70 18.24 -14.47 0.05
C ILE A 70 19.73 -14.78 -0.26
N GLU A 71 20.66 -13.93 0.18
CA GLU A 71 22.12 -14.18 0.19
C GLU A 71 22.58 -14.92 1.46
#